data_AF-E6PNZ1-F1
#
_entry.id   AF-E6PNZ1-F1
#
_cell.length_a   1.000
_cell.length_b   1.000
_cell.length_c   1.000
_cell.angle_alpha   90.00
_cell.angle_beta   90.00
_cell.angle_gamma   90.00
#
_symmetry.space_group_name_H-M   'P 1'
#
loop_
_entity.id
_entity.type
_entity.pdbx_description
1 polymer ?
#
loop_
_entity_poly.entity_id
_entity_poly.type
_entity_poly.pdbx_seq_one_letter_code
_entity_poly.pdbx_strand_id
1 'polypeptide(L)'
;MDRIAALADIIPPAPPPPLPPAAWWQLPAVWLAAVIVTLVVGWALLWLHRSRRWRRLGDAVAQISLGSANNPGAVNMAHRATALAAQLRAVLPESDWPSALRLTLDTLRFAPRSATEALAALQQVAAAIQAASCQAARAAWRPSNPAQAVFARALRHMAQDAARPTSPIQAQIRA
;
A
#
# COMPACT_ATOMS: atom_id res chain seq x y z
N MET A 1 -76.93 44.64 35.32
CA MET A 1 -76.30 43.31 35.43
C MET A 1 -75.71 43.05 34.06
N ASP A 2 -74.49 43.52 33.81
CA ASP A 2 -73.90 43.56 32.47
C ASP A 2 -72.53 42.86 32.46
N ARG A 3 -72.48 41.68 33.09
CA ARG A 3 -71.26 40.86 33.15
C ARG A 3 -70.95 40.16 31.82
N ILE A 4 -71.91 40.09 30.90
CA ILE A 4 -71.78 39.40 29.60
C ILE A 4 -71.11 40.32 28.56
N ALA A 5 -71.32 41.63 28.64
CA ALA A 5 -70.64 42.60 27.76
C ALA A 5 -69.13 42.70 28.05
N ALA A 6 -68.72 42.50 29.31
CA ALA A 6 -67.31 42.50 29.72
C ALA A 6 -66.52 41.27 29.22
N LEU A 7 -67.20 40.18 28.83
CA LEU A 7 -66.56 38.97 28.29
C LEU A 7 -66.38 39.02 26.76
N ALA A 8 -67.11 39.90 26.07
CA ALA A 8 -67.02 40.05 24.62
C ALA A 8 -65.77 40.81 24.16
N ASP A 9 -65.09 41.52 25.08
CA ASP A 9 -63.92 42.34 24.78
C ASP A 9 -62.58 41.62 25.08
N ILE A 10 -62.64 40.33 25.41
CA ILE A 10 -61.43 39.49 25.50
C ILE A 10 -61.06 39.08 24.08
N ILE A 11 -60.43 40.00 23.35
CA ILE A 11 -59.78 39.70 22.08
C ILE A 11 -58.67 38.69 22.36
N PRO A 12 -58.73 37.45 21.84
CA PRO A 12 -57.65 36.51 22.02
C PRO A 12 -56.38 37.09 21.37
N PRO A 13 -55.23 37.05 22.04
CA PRO A 13 -54.00 37.57 21.47
C PRO A 13 -53.72 36.86 20.14
N ALA A 14 -53.33 37.62 19.14
CA ALA A 14 -53.03 37.09 17.82
C ALA A 14 -52.00 35.94 17.94
N PRO A 15 -52.20 34.82 17.22
CA PRO A 15 -51.27 33.70 17.29
C PRO A 15 -49.87 34.15 16.83
N PRO A 16 -48.79 33.68 17.49
CA PRO A 16 -47.45 34.05 17.10
C PRO A 16 -47.18 33.63 15.65
N PRO A 17 -46.38 34.42 14.91
CA PRO A 17 -46.03 34.08 13.53
C PRO A 17 -45.32 32.72 13.48
N PRO A 18 -45.56 31.92 12.42
CA PRO A 18 -44.87 30.65 12.26
C PRO A 18 -43.36 30.86 12.23
N LEU A 19 -42.63 30.06 13.00
CA LEU A 19 -41.18 30.09 13.00
C LEU A 19 -40.66 29.81 11.58
N PRO A 20 -39.62 30.52 11.12
CA PRO A 20 -39.01 30.24 9.83
C PRO A 20 -38.51 28.78 9.81
N PRO A 21 -38.64 28.07 8.67
CA PRO A 21 -38.15 26.71 8.56
C PRO A 21 -36.67 26.68 8.93
N ALA A 22 -36.31 25.79 9.87
CA ALA A 22 -34.94 25.61 10.29
C ALA A 22 -34.07 25.35 9.05
N ALA A 23 -32.96 26.08 8.93
CA ALA A 23 -32.10 25.91 7.79
C ALA A 23 -31.54 24.48 7.80
N TRP A 24 -31.54 23.81 6.64
CA TRP A 24 -31.19 22.39 6.53
C TRP A 24 -29.82 22.04 7.12
N TRP A 25 -28.87 23.00 7.17
CA TRP A 25 -27.54 22.84 7.77
C TRP A 25 -27.52 22.87 9.32
N GLN A 26 -28.62 23.27 9.96
CA GLN A 26 -28.81 23.22 11.42
C GLN A 26 -29.31 21.84 11.89
N LEU A 27 -29.70 20.97 10.97
CA LEU A 27 -30.11 19.61 11.31
C LEU A 27 -28.87 18.82 11.81
N PRO A 28 -28.94 18.16 12.98
CA PRO A 28 -27.82 17.39 13.53
C PRO A 28 -27.37 16.27 12.59
N ALA A 29 -28.28 15.76 11.76
CA ALA A 29 -27.98 14.77 10.72
C ALA A 29 -26.96 15.28 9.68
N VAL A 30 -26.99 16.57 9.33
CA VAL A 30 -26.04 17.15 8.36
C VAL A 30 -24.63 17.21 8.93
N TRP A 31 -24.50 17.55 10.22
CA TRP A 31 -23.23 17.52 10.92
C TRP A 31 -22.69 16.10 11.09
N LEU A 32 -23.54 15.13 11.43
CA LEU A 32 -23.15 13.72 11.50
C LEU A 32 -22.68 13.21 10.12
N ALA A 33 -23.39 13.54 9.05
CA ALA A 33 -22.99 13.19 7.70
C ALA A 33 -21.61 13.81 7.35
N ALA A 34 -21.38 15.07 7.68
CA ALA A 34 -20.09 15.73 7.45
C ALA A 34 -18.94 15.07 8.23
N VAL A 35 -19.18 14.69 9.48
CA VAL A 35 -18.19 13.95 10.30
C VAL A 35 -17.90 12.58 9.69
N ILE A 36 -18.92 11.83 9.26
CA ILE A 36 -18.73 10.53 8.61
C ILE A 36 -17.92 10.69 7.32
N VAL A 37 -18.27 11.66 6.46
CA VAL A 37 -17.56 11.90 5.20
C VAL A 37 -16.10 12.26 5.45
N THR A 38 -15.82 13.16 6.40
CA THR A 38 -14.43 13.54 6.73
C THR A 38 -13.63 12.36 7.28
N LEU A 39 -14.26 11.50 8.10
CA LEU A 39 -13.63 10.29 8.63
C LEU A 39 -13.33 9.27 7.51
N VAL A 40 -14.27 9.08 6.57
CA VAL A 40 -14.08 8.22 5.40
C VAL A 40 -12.98 8.76 4.48
N VAL A 41 -12.95 10.07 4.23
CA VAL A 41 -11.90 10.72 3.41
C VAL A 41 -10.54 10.63 4.08
N GLY A 42 -10.46 10.93 5.38
CA GLY A 42 -9.22 10.81 6.16
C GLY A 42 -8.71 9.37 6.17
N TRP A 43 -9.60 8.40 6.34
CA TRP A 43 -9.30 6.98 6.24
C TRP A 43 -8.81 6.59 4.84
N ALA A 44 -9.49 7.05 3.78
CA ALA A 44 -9.10 6.80 2.40
C ALA A 44 -7.73 7.42 2.06
N LEU A 45 -7.42 8.61 2.57
CA LEU A 45 -6.12 9.25 2.39
C LEU A 45 -5.00 8.49 3.11
N LEU A 46 -5.21 8.13 4.38
CA LEU A 46 -4.27 7.29 5.13
C LEU A 46 -4.04 5.95 4.42
N TRP A 47 -5.11 5.34 3.89
CA TRP A 47 -5.05 4.13 3.09
C TRP A 47 -4.25 4.31 1.80
N LEU A 48 -4.47 5.40 1.08
CA LEU A 48 -3.76 5.74 -0.14
C LEU A 48 -2.27 5.96 0.15
N HIS A 49 -1.94 6.67 1.21
CA HIS A 49 -0.56 6.89 1.65
C HIS A 49 0.15 5.60 2.03
N ARG A 50 -0.52 4.73 2.81
CA ARG A 50 0.05 3.44 3.23
C ARG A 50 0.28 2.52 2.04
N SER A 51 -0.65 2.48 1.08
CA SER A 51 -0.55 1.67 -0.13
C SER A 51 0.47 2.22 -1.14
N ARG A 52 0.59 3.55 -1.26
CA ARG A 52 1.53 4.22 -2.17
C ARG A 52 2.98 3.88 -1.84
N ARG A 53 3.35 3.73 -0.55
CA ARG A 53 4.71 3.34 -0.16
C ARG A 53 5.12 1.99 -0.77
N TRP A 54 4.24 0.99 -0.69
CA TRP A 54 4.49 -0.34 -1.24
C TRP A 54 4.46 -0.37 -2.77
N ARG A 55 3.54 0.38 -3.40
CA ARG A 55 3.48 0.49 -4.86
C ARG A 55 4.73 1.18 -5.42
N ARG A 56 5.17 2.28 -4.81
CA ARG A 56 6.40 2.99 -5.22
C ARG A 56 7.64 2.10 -5.16
N LEU A 57 7.72 1.21 -4.18
CA LEU A 57 8.81 0.23 -4.11
C LEU A 57 8.74 -0.76 -5.27
N GLY A 58 7.55 -1.30 -5.56
CA GLY A 58 7.35 -2.18 -6.72
C GLY A 58 7.69 -1.50 -8.05
N ASP A 59 7.24 -0.25 -8.23
CA ASP A 59 7.49 0.54 -9.44
C ASP A 59 8.98 0.88 -9.60
N ALA A 60 9.65 1.29 -8.51
CA ALA A 60 11.08 1.59 -8.53
C ALA A 60 11.93 0.34 -8.86
N VAL A 61 11.55 -0.81 -8.32
CA VAL A 61 12.21 -2.09 -8.61
C VAL A 61 11.95 -2.54 -10.05
N ALA A 62 10.74 -2.35 -10.57
CA ALA A 62 10.41 -2.62 -11.97
C ALA A 62 11.18 -1.69 -12.93
N GLN A 63 11.40 -0.43 -12.56
CA GLN A 63 12.23 0.48 -13.36
C GLN A 63 13.70 0.04 -13.40
N ILE A 64 14.24 -0.48 -12.28
CA ILE A 64 15.61 -1.01 -12.23
C ILE A 64 15.74 -2.25 -13.13
N SER A 65 14.72 -3.13 -13.17
CA SER A 65 14.74 -4.33 -14.02
C SER A 65 14.54 -4.02 -15.51
N LEU A 66 13.60 -3.14 -15.86
CA LEU A 66 13.35 -2.69 -17.24
C LEU A 66 14.53 -1.88 -17.79
N GLY A 67 15.11 -1.01 -16.97
CA GLY A 67 16.35 -0.30 -17.32
C GLY A 67 17.50 -1.28 -17.59
N SER A 68 17.48 -2.46 -16.96
CA SER A 68 18.44 -3.52 -17.22
C SER A 68 18.22 -4.26 -18.52
N ALA A 69 16.98 -4.48 -18.93
CA ALA A 69 16.66 -5.08 -20.23
C ALA A 69 17.06 -4.19 -21.40
N ASN A 70 16.86 -2.87 -21.28
CA ASN A 70 17.09 -1.92 -22.37
C ASN A 70 18.57 -1.51 -22.52
N ASN A 71 19.40 -1.67 -21.49
CA ASN A 71 20.82 -1.32 -21.52
C ASN A 71 21.65 -2.34 -20.70
N PRO A 72 21.89 -3.55 -21.25
CA PRO A 72 22.64 -4.61 -20.58
C PRO A 72 24.15 -4.34 -20.51
N GLY A 73 24.71 -3.55 -21.44
CA GLY A 73 26.16 -3.27 -21.52
C GLY A 73 26.62 -1.95 -20.90
N ALA A 74 25.71 -1.01 -20.62
CA ALA A 74 26.07 0.39 -20.33
C ALA A 74 26.04 0.77 -18.84
N VAL A 75 25.51 -0.07 -17.95
CA VAL A 75 25.24 0.32 -16.56
C VAL A 75 25.83 -0.67 -15.57
N ASN A 76 26.62 -0.14 -14.65
CA ASN A 76 27.34 -0.88 -13.61
C ASN A 76 26.36 -1.72 -12.76
N MET A 77 26.45 -3.06 -12.87
CA MET A 77 25.59 -4.00 -12.14
C MET A 77 25.65 -3.77 -10.62
N ALA A 78 26.84 -3.41 -10.12
CA ALA A 78 27.05 -3.00 -8.75
C ALA A 78 26.15 -1.81 -8.34
N HIS A 79 26.03 -0.79 -9.20
CA HIS A 79 25.20 0.38 -8.93
C HIS A 79 23.72 -0.01 -8.84
N ARG A 80 23.24 -0.88 -9.73
CA ARG A 80 21.86 -1.38 -9.71
C ARG A 80 21.56 -2.25 -8.49
N ALA A 81 22.47 -3.17 -8.14
CA ALA A 81 22.35 -3.98 -6.93
C ALA A 81 22.32 -3.10 -5.68
N THR A 82 23.17 -2.06 -5.61
CA THR A 82 23.16 -1.11 -4.50
C THR A 82 21.89 -0.25 -4.44
N ALA A 83 21.37 0.18 -5.60
CA ALA A 83 20.12 0.95 -5.67
C ALA A 83 18.93 0.09 -5.22
N LEU A 84 18.87 -1.16 -5.65
CA LEU A 84 17.84 -2.11 -5.24
C LEU A 84 17.93 -2.41 -3.73
N ALA A 85 19.14 -2.63 -3.21
CA ALA A 85 19.38 -2.79 -1.77
C ALA A 85 18.93 -1.55 -0.98
N ALA A 86 19.22 -0.33 -1.47
CA ALA A 86 18.80 0.91 -0.83
C ALA A 86 17.28 1.08 -0.80
N GLN A 87 16.59 0.77 -1.90
CA GLN A 87 15.12 0.79 -1.97
C GLN A 87 14.51 -0.19 -0.97
N LEU A 88 15.11 -1.37 -0.82
CA LEU A 88 14.64 -2.37 0.12
C LEU A 88 14.88 -1.96 1.58
N ARG A 89 16.04 -1.34 1.90
CA ARG A 89 16.35 -0.80 3.25
C ARG A 89 15.37 0.28 3.69
N ALA A 90 14.81 1.06 2.77
CA ALA A 90 13.83 2.11 3.09
C ALA A 90 12.51 1.55 3.65
N VAL A 91 12.24 0.25 3.47
CA VAL A 91 10.97 -0.38 3.81
C VAL A 91 11.13 -1.54 4.79
N LEU A 92 12.25 -2.26 4.73
CA LEU A 92 12.58 -3.39 5.58
C LEU A 92 14.04 -3.27 6.08
N PRO A 93 14.28 -3.26 7.41
CA PRO A 93 15.63 -3.18 7.94
C PRO A 93 16.45 -4.41 7.52
N GLU A 94 17.76 -4.23 7.38
CA GLU A 94 18.66 -5.24 6.85
C GLU A 94 18.74 -6.51 7.72
N SER A 95 18.41 -6.40 9.01
CA SER A 95 18.29 -7.53 9.94
C SER A 95 17.20 -8.53 9.55
N ASP A 96 16.17 -8.07 8.84
CA ASP A 96 15.00 -8.89 8.50
C ASP A 96 15.10 -9.51 7.11
N TRP A 97 16.20 -9.26 6.40
CA TRP A 97 16.41 -9.75 5.04
C TRP A 97 16.64 -11.27 5.06
N PRO A 98 16.02 -12.03 4.14
CA PRO A 98 16.38 -13.43 3.95
C PRO A 98 17.86 -13.56 3.57
N SER A 99 18.58 -14.52 4.17
CA SER A 99 20.00 -14.74 3.92
C SER A 99 20.31 -14.97 2.44
N ALA A 100 19.48 -15.73 1.73
CA ALA A 100 19.62 -15.96 0.29
C ALA A 100 19.46 -14.68 -0.55
N LEU A 101 18.62 -13.74 -0.11
CA LEU A 101 18.46 -12.44 -0.79
C LEU A 101 19.68 -11.55 -0.55
N ARG A 102 20.21 -11.56 0.68
CA ARG A 102 21.43 -10.82 1.01
C ARG A 102 22.63 -11.35 0.21
N LEU A 103 22.79 -12.67 0.17
CA LEU A 103 23.84 -13.33 -0.61
C LEU A 103 23.73 -13.00 -2.11
N THR A 104 22.54 -13.07 -2.69
CA THR A 104 22.35 -12.75 -4.12
C THR A 104 22.62 -11.27 -4.42
N LEU A 105 22.23 -10.34 -3.54
CA LEU A 105 22.58 -8.92 -3.74
C LEU A 105 24.08 -8.65 -3.58
N ASP A 106 24.75 -9.34 -2.64
CA ASP A 106 26.20 -9.24 -2.48
C ASP A 106 26.94 -9.85 -3.67
N THR A 107 26.51 -11.01 -4.19
CA THR A 107 27.12 -11.59 -5.40
C THR A 107 26.92 -10.70 -6.62
N LEU A 108 25.73 -10.11 -6.78
CA LEU A 108 25.42 -9.15 -7.84
C LEU A 108 26.25 -7.86 -7.72
N ARG A 109 26.62 -7.46 -6.50
CA ARG A 109 27.47 -6.29 -6.25
C ARG A 109 28.89 -6.49 -6.79
N PHE A 110 29.41 -7.72 -6.71
CA PHE A 110 30.76 -8.07 -7.17
C PHE A 110 30.77 -8.77 -8.53
N ALA A 111 29.60 -8.94 -9.17
CA ALA A 111 29.50 -9.61 -10.46
C ALA A 111 30.18 -8.80 -11.58
N PRO A 112 30.86 -9.48 -12.53
CA PRO A 112 31.44 -8.82 -13.70
C PRO A 112 30.35 -8.19 -14.56
N ARG A 113 30.67 -7.04 -15.18
CA ARG A 113 29.73 -6.16 -15.89
C ARG A 113 28.98 -6.82 -17.06
N SER A 114 29.48 -7.94 -17.58
CA SER A 114 28.97 -8.63 -18.77
C SER A 114 28.28 -9.96 -18.48
N ALA A 115 28.10 -10.35 -17.21
CA ALA A 115 27.45 -11.62 -16.88
C ALA A 115 25.94 -11.56 -17.13
N THR A 116 25.49 -12.23 -18.19
CA THR A 116 24.06 -12.46 -18.49
C THR A 116 23.34 -13.16 -17.34
N GLU A 117 24.04 -14.05 -16.62
CA GLU A 117 23.53 -14.71 -15.42
C GLU A 117 23.28 -13.73 -14.27
N ALA A 118 24.13 -12.72 -14.10
CA ALA A 118 23.93 -11.68 -13.09
C ALA A 118 22.71 -10.80 -13.43
N LEU A 119 22.47 -10.55 -14.71
CA LEU A 119 21.28 -9.83 -15.16
C LEU A 119 20.00 -10.64 -14.89
N ALA A 120 20.02 -11.95 -15.17
CA ALA A 120 18.91 -12.84 -14.87
C ALA A 120 18.63 -12.91 -13.36
N ALA A 121 19.66 -13.08 -12.53
CA ALA A 121 19.52 -13.09 -11.08
C ALA A 121 18.98 -11.75 -10.52
N LEU A 122 19.43 -10.61 -11.06
CA LEU A 122 18.90 -9.29 -10.67
C LEU A 122 17.42 -9.14 -11.05
N GLN A 123 17.01 -9.58 -12.23
CA GLN A 123 15.60 -9.57 -12.64
C GLN A 123 14.74 -10.48 -11.77
N GLN A 124 15.26 -11.64 -11.39
CA GLN A 124 14.56 -12.60 -10.54
C GLN A 124 14.34 -12.04 -9.12
N VAL A 125 15.37 -11.42 -8.54
CA VAL A 125 15.27 -10.72 -7.25
C VAL A 125 14.31 -9.53 -7.34
N ALA A 126 14.39 -8.74 -8.41
CA ALA A 126 13.47 -7.62 -8.64
C ALA A 126 12.01 -8.08 -8.73
N ALA A 127 11.73 -9.14 -9.49
CA ALA A 127 10.40 -9.71 -9.62
C ALA A 127 9.88 -10.26 -8.27
N ALA A 128 10.74 -10.88 -7.48
CA ALA A 128 10.38 -11.38 -6.14
C ALA A 128 10.00 -10.23 -5.19
N ILE A 129 10.78 -9.15 -5.20
CA ILE A 129 10.50 -7.96 -4.40
C ILE A 129 9.21 -7.29 -4.87
N GLN A 130 8.97 -7.21 -6.19
CA GLN A 130 7.74 -6.67 -6.75
C GLN A 130 6.52 -7.50 -6.32
N ALA A 131 6.59 -8.82 -6.44
CA ALA A 131 5.52 -9.73 -6.01
C ALA A 131 5.23 -9.60 -4.51
N ALA A 132 6.28 -9.58 -3.68
CA ALA A 132 6.16 -9.38 -2.23
C ALA A 132 5.55 -8.00 -1.91
N SER A 133 5.95 -6.94 -2.64
CA SER A 133 5.41 -5.58 -2.45
C SER A 133 3.93 -5.49 -2.79
N CYS A 134 3.50 -6.20 -3.84
CA CYS A 134 2.09 -6.33 -4.21
C CYS A 134 1.29 -7.07 -3.14
N GLN A 135 1.83 -8.16 -2.58
CA GLN A 135 1.21 -8.89 -1.48
C GLN A 135 1.14 -8.04 -0.20
N ALA A 136 2.16 -7.24 0.08
CA ALA A 136 2.19 -6.32 1.22
C ALA A 136 1.20 -5.15 1.05
N ALA A 137 1.07 -4.61 -0.17
CA ALA A 137 0.03 -3.63 -0.50
C ALA A 137 -1.36 -4.26 -0.33
N ARG A 138 -1.54 -5.51 -0.77
CA ARG A 138 -2.66 -6.39 -0.44
C ARG A 138 -2.53 -7.04 0.94
N ALA A 139 -1.87 -6.42 1.90
CA ALA A 139 -2.03 -6.80 3.30
C ALA A 139 -2.20 -5.56 4.17
N ALA A 140 -1.77 -4.40 3.69
CA ALA A 140 -1.99 -3.09 4.30
C ALA A 140 -3.48 -2.75 4.54
N TRP A 141 -4.42 -3.49 3.94
CA TRP A 141 -5.88 -3.39 4.15
C TRP A 141 -6.38 -4.27 5.30
N ARG A 142 -5.58 -5.22 5.82
CA ARG A 142 -5.99 -6.08 6.93
C ARG A 142 -5.45 -5.52 8.25
N PRO A 143 -6.32 -5.17 9.23
CA PRO A 143 -5.89 -4.61 10.52
C PRO A 143 -5.04 -5.59 11.34
N SER A 144 -5.22 -6.90 11.11
CA SER A 144 -4.61 -7.98 11.86
C SER A 144 -3.21 -8.40 11.39
N ASN A 145 -2.74 -7.93 10.24
CA ASN A 145 -1.42 -8.32 9.73
C ASN A 145 -0.60 -7.10 9.30
N PRO A 146 0.53 -6.80 9.98
CA PRO A 146 1.38 -5.72 9.53
C PRO A 146 1.91 -6.06 8.13
N ALA A 147 1.69 -5.15 7.17
CA ALA A 147 2.14 -5.30 5.78
C ALA A 147 3.63 -5.69 5.67
N GLN A 148 4.46 -5.23 6.60
CA GLN A 148 5.87 -5.63 6.74
C GLN A 148 6.06 -7.12 7.02
N ALA A 149 5.26 -7.73 7.91
CA ALA A 149 5.37 -9.17 8.19
C ALA A 149 4.94 -10.01 6.98
N VAL A 150 3.91 -9.57 6.25
CA VAL A 150 3.49 -10.23 5.00
C VAL A 150 4.58 -10.10 3.94
N PHE A 151 5.17 -8.91 3.79
CA PHE A 151 6.29 -8.67 2.89
C PHE A 151 7.49 -9.58 3.21
N ALA A 152 7.92 -9.61 4.47
CA ALA A 152 9.04 -10.44 4.92
C ALA A 152 8.76 -11.94 4.74
N ARG A 153 7.54 -12.40 5.04
CA ARG A 153 7.12 -13.79 4.82
C ARG A 153 7.12 -14.16 3.33
N ALA A 154 6.59 -13.29 2.48
CA ALA A 154 6.58 -13.48 1.03
C ALA A 154 8.01 -13.57 0.48
N LEU A 155 8.89 -12.66 0.89
CA LEU A 155 10.31 -12.68 0.51
C LEU A 155 11.02 -13.96 0.96
N ARG A 156 10.77 -14.43 2.18
CA ARG A 156 11.36 -15.69 2.67
C ARG A 156 10.88 -16.89 1.87
N HIS A 157 9.58 -16.96 1.55
CA HIS A 157 9.02 -18.04 0.74
C HIS A 157 9.66 -18.07 -0.65
N MET A 158 9.75 -16.92 -1.32
CA MET A 158 10.36 -16.85 -2.65
C MET A 158 11.86 -17.14 -2.64
N ALA A 159 12.56 -16.73 -1.58
CA ALA A 159 13.97 -17.06 -1.40
C ALA A 159 14.19 -18.57 -1.16
N GLN A 160 13.28 -19.23 -0.46
CA GLN A 160 13.30 -20.68 -0.27
C GLN A 160 12.98 -21.45 -1.56
N ASP A 161 12.01 -20.96 -2.34
CA ASP A 161 11.69 -21.56 -3.64
C ASP A 161 12.85 -21.45 -4.64
N ALA A 162 13.54 -20.31 -4.65
CA ALA A 162 14.73 -20.11 -5.50
C ALA A 162 15.94 -20.97 -5.07
N ALA A 163 16.06 -21.28 -3.78
CA ALA A 163 17.12 -22.12 -3.24
C ALA A 163 16.83 -23.63 -3.37
N ARG A 164 15.61 -24.02 -3.76
CA ARG A 164 15.24 -25.43 -3.91
C ARG A 164 15.80 -25.94 -5.24
N PRO A 165 16.83 -26.80 -5.24
CA PRO A 165 17.29 -27.39 -6.49
C PRO A 165 16.13 -28.17 -7.09
N THR A 166 15.82 -27.89 -8.35
CA THR A 166 14.86 -28.67 -9.15
C THR A 166 15.26 -30.14 -9.05
N SER A 167 14.50 -30.89 -8.24
CA SER A 167 14.71 -32.32 -8.08
C SER A 167 14.58 -32.97 -9.46
N PRO A 168 15.52 -33.85 -9.85
CA PRO A 168 15.50 -34.54 -11.15
C PRO A 168 14.23 -35.39 -11.35
N ILE A 169 13.42 -35.60 -10.32
CA ILE A 169 12.18 -36.38 -10.36
C ILE A 169 11.11 -35.74 -11.29
N GLN A 170 11.11 -34.42 -11.51
CA GLN A 170 10.16 -33.81 -12.46
C GLN A 170 10.57 -33.92 -13.93
N ALA A 171 11.83 -34.24 -14.24
CA ALA A 171 12.24 -34.52 -15.63
C ALA A 171 11.77 -35.91 -16.08
N GLN A 172 11.52 -36.83 -15.14
CA GLN A 172 11.15 -38.22 -15.43
C GLN A 172 9.64 -38.45 -15.57
N ILE A 173 8.80 -37.46 -15.23
CA ILE A 173 7.33 -37.56 -15.36
C ILE A 173 6.84 -36.90 -16.67
N ARG A 174 7.73 -36.28 -17.45
CA ARG A 174 7.44 -35.67 -18.76
C ARG A 174 8.09 -36.36 -19.95
N ALA A 175 8.79 -37.48 -19.74
CA ALA A 175 9.26 -38.39 -20.79
C ALA A 175 8.31 -39.59 -20.87
#